data_AF-A0A150TIK9-F1
#
_entry.id   AF-A0A150TIK9-F1
#
_cell.length_a   1.000
_cell.length_b   1.000
_cell.length_c   1.000
_cell.angle_alpha   90.00
_cell.angle_beta   90.00
_cell.angle_gamma   90.00
#
_symmetry.space_group_name_H-M   'P 1'
#
loop_
_entity.id
_entity.type
_entity.pdbx_description
1 polymer ?
#
loop_
_entity_poly.entity_id
_entity_poly.type
_entity_poly.pdbx_seq_one_letter_code
_entity_poly.pdbx_strand_id
1 'polypeptide(L)'
;MAPRPSDAVPADELAAAAAGGVLQLEALAARYPKDPSIFRALMLRHALPPPYHAAALAAAKRLLELDPGATADDDVKRVVSSAAGGPPEAASAALDLMATGMGSHGADLLYELSIGSSALKERAAKRLAEAAVLARATPALRVAHELRAAPSCKARQALLGRATADGDRRAIDALTPLVSSKSKGCGFLGMSRCAAPCASIAKEIKAAIQAIEARVGPSPGAADAPESR
;
A
#
# COMPACT_ATOMS: atom_id res chain seq x y z
N MET A 1 45.35 -9.85 7.36
CA MET A 1 44.03 -10.06 7.98
C MET A 1 43.19 -10.83 6.96
N ALA A 2 42.91 -12.11 7.23
CA ALA A 2 42.16 -12.97 6.30
C ALA A 2 40.70 -12.47 6.17
N PRO A 3 40.05 -12.61 4.99
CA PRO A 3 38.65 -12.24 4.84
C PRO A 3 37.80 -13.08 5.79
N ARG A 4 36.88 -12.43 6.52
CA ARG A 4 35.86 -13.12 7.33
C ARG A 4 35.08 -14.08 6.41
N PRO A 5 34.78 -15.33 6.84
CA PRO A 5 33.95 -16.23 6.05
C PRO A 5 32.64 -15.51 5.73
N SER A 6 32.34 -15.35 4.45
CA SER A 6 31.22 -14.56 3.97
C SER A 6 29.91 -15.26 4.33
N ASP A 7 29.11 -14.65 5.21
CA ASP A 7 27.70 -15.00 5.42
C ASP A 7 26.84 -14.75 4.16
N ALA A 8 27.41 -14.12 3.13
CA ALA A 8 26.78 -13.86 1.84
C ALA A 8 27.16 -14.92 0.79
N VAL A 9 26.15 -15.34 0.03
CA VAL A 9 26.29 -16.33 -1.03
C VAL A 9 26.97 -15.70 -2.27
N PRO A 10 27.90 -16.42 -2.92
CA PRO A 10 28.44 -15.99 -4.21
C PRO A 10 27.34 -15.83 -5.26
N ALA A 11 27.45 -14.80 -6.10
CA ALA A 11 26.42 -14.44 -7.08
C ALA A 11 26.18 -15.53 -8.13
N ASP A 12 27.23 -16.26 -8.52
CA ASP A 12 27.19 -17.40 -9.43
C ASP A 12 26.47 -18.60 -8.79
N GLU A 13 26.72 -18.87 -7.51
CA GLU A 13 26.04 -19.92 -6.75
C GLU A 13 24.55 -19.63 -6.60
N LEU A 14 24.18 -18.37 -6.30
CA LEU A 14 22.79 -17.93 -6.26
C LEU A 14 22.11 -18.04 -7.63
N ALA A 15 22.79 -17.62 -8.71
CA ALA A 15 22.25 -17.70 -10.07
C ALA A 15 21.99 -19.16 -10.50
N ALA A 16 22.94 -20.06 -10.20
CA ALA A 16 22.80 -21.49 -10.47
C ALA A 16 21.62 -22.10 -9.69
N ALA A 17 21.52 -21.83 -8.39
CA ALA A 17 20.39 -22.31 -7.58
C ALA A 17 19.05 -21.73 -8.04
N ALA A 18 19.02 -20.44 -8.38
CA ALA A 18 17.83 -19.79 -8.91
C ALA A 18 17.37 -20.44 -10.21
N ALA A 19 18.29 -20.78 -11.12
CA ALA A 19 17.97 -21.52 -12.35
C ALA A 19 17.47 -22.94 -12.07
N GLY A 20 17.99 -23.56 -11.02
CA GLY A 20 17.64 -24.91 -10.58
C GLY A 20 16.35 -25.06 -9.77
N GLY A 21 15.71 -23.95 -9.39
CA GLY A 21 14.39 -23.94 -8.77
C GLY A 21 14.39 -23.98 -7.24
N VAL A 22 13.19 -24.20 -6.67
CA VAL A 22 12.92 -24.06 -5.22
C VAL A 22 13.83 -24.94 -4.37
N LEU A 23 13.97 -26.22 -4.69
CA LEU A 23 14.77 -27.17 -3.88
C LEU A 23 16.24 -26.76 -3.78
N GLN A 24 16.80 -26.19 -4.85
CA GLN A 24 18.19 -25.75 -4.86
C GLN A 24 18.37 -24.45 -4.07
N LEU A 25 17.40 -23.55 -4.14
CA LEU A 25 17.36 -22.35 -3.30
C LEU A 25 17.16 -22.68 -1.81
N GLU A 26 16.37 -23.70 -1.47
CA GLU A 26 16.20 -24.16 -0.09
C GLU A 26 17.49 -24.79 0.46
N ALA A 27 18.16 -25.62 -0.34
CA ALA A 27 19.47 -26.16 0.01
C ALA A 27 20.51 -25.05 0.23
N LEU A 28 20.43 -23.98 -0.59
CA LEU A 28 21.27 -22.81 -0.44
C LEU A 28 20.93 -22.01 0.82
N ALA A 29 19.64 -21.85 1.14
CA ALA A 29 19.18 -21.20 2.36
C ALA A 29 19.62 -21.93 3.62
N ALA A 30 19.70 -23.27 3.59
CA ALA A 30 20.23 -24.05 4.70
C ALA A 30 21.73 -23.79 4.93
N ARG A 31 22.49 -23.51 3.86
CA ARG A 31 23.93 -23.21 3.92
C ARG A 31 24.22 -21.75 4.28
N TYR A 32 23.42 -20.82 3.79
CA TYR A 32 23.56 -19.38 4.02
C TYR A 32 22.26 -18.77 4.60
N PRO A 33 21.86 -19.13 5.84
CA PRO A 33 20.55 -18.79 6.41
C PRO A 33 20.36 -17.30 6.76
N LYS A 34 21.40 -16.49 6.58
CA LYS A 34 21.41 -15.05 6.87
C LYS A 34 21.46 -14.18 5.62
N ASP A 35 21.57 -14.76 4.42
CA ASP A 35 21.62 -13.97 3.20
C ASP A 35 20.19 -13.63 2.71
N PRO A 36 19.79 -12.34 2.70
CA PRO A 36 18.46 -11.93 2.25
C PRO A 36 18.22 -12.20 0.75
N SER A 37 19.26 -12.24 -0.09
CA SER A 37 19.11 -12.44 -1.53
C SER A 37 18.52 -13.82 -1.87
N ILE A 38 18.81 -14.84 -1.07
CA ILE A 38 18.24 -16.19 -1.22
C ILE A 38 16.75 -16.17 -0.91
N PHE A 39 16.33 -15.51 0.17
CA PHE A 39 14.92 -15.44 0.56
C PHE A 39 14.10 -14.58 -0.41
N ARG A 40 14.71 -13.56 -1.02
CA ARG A 40 14.13 -12.83 -2.15
C ARG A 40 13.89 -13.75 -3.35
N ALA A 41 14.88 -14.55 -3.74
CA ALA A 41 14.73 -15.51 -4.83
C ALA A 41 13.66 -16.58 -4.51
N LEU A 42 13.64 -17.12 -3.29
CA LEU A 42 12.61 -18.06 -2.84
C LEU A 42 11.21 -17.43 -2.89
N MET A 43 11.04 -16.21 -2.37
CA MET A 43 9.77 -15.49 -2.41
C MET A 43 9.25 -15.35 -3.84
N LEU A 44 10.10 -14.91 -4.77
CA LEU A 44 9.74 -14.74 -6.17
C LEU A 44 9.42 -16.07 -6.86
N ARG A 45 10.18 -17.14 -6.55
CA ARG A 45 9.93 -18.47 -7.10
C ARG A 45 8.63 -19.07 -6.57
N HIS A 46 8.36 -18.97 -5.28
CA HIS A 46 7.09 -19.39 -4.70
C HIS A 46 5.91 -18.51 -5.14
N ALA A 47 6.14 -17.31 -5.66
CA ALA A 47 5.06 -16.49 -6.21
C ALA A 47 4.54 -16.98 -7.59
N LEU A 48 5.15 -18.00 -8.20
CA LEU A 48 4.82 -18.51 -9.54
C LEU A 48 4.64 -20.05 -9.54
N PRO A 49 3.63 -20.67 -10.21
CA PRO A 49 2.22 -20.29 -10.39
C PRO A 49 1.34 -20.80 -9.21
N PRO A 50 0.02 -20.54 -9.16
CA PRO A 50 -0.82 -20.87 -8.00
C PRO A 50 -0.92 -22.39 -7.69
N PRO A 51 -1.19 -22.77 -6.42
CA PRO A 51 -1.32 -21.94 -5.23
C PRO A 51 -0.09 -22.05 -4.33
N TYR A 52 0.86 -21.11 -4.43
CA TYR A 52 2.07 -21.11 -3.59
C TYR A 52 2.24 -19.85 -2.72
N HIS A 53 1.12 -19.27 -2.27
CA HIS A 53 1.15 -18.03 -1.48
C HIS A 53 1.74 -18.20 -0.07
N ALA A 54 1.57 -19.35 0.59
CA ALA A 54 2.05 -19.56 1.96
C ALA A 54 3.58 -19.61 2.04
N ALA A 55 4.24 -20.38 1.16
CA ALA A 55 5.69 -20.47 1.10
C ALA A 55 6.33 -19.14 0.66
N ALA A 56 5.69 -18.42 -0.27
CA ALA A 56 6.11 -17.07 -0.67
C ALA A 56 6.06 -16.10 0.52
N LEU A 57 5.00 -16.13 1.33
CA LEU A 57 4.88 -15.29 2.53
C LEU A 57 5.90 -15.66 3.61
N ALA A 58 6.20 -16.95 3.80
CA ALA A 58 7.25 -17.39 4.73
C ALA A 58 8.63 -16.85 4.31
N ALA A 59 8.96 -16.96 3.01
CA ALA A 59 10.18 -16.40 2.46
C ALA A 59 10.21 -14.86 2.55
N ALA A 60 9.08 -14.18 2.28
CA ALA A 60 8.97 -12.73 2.44
C ALA A 60 9.20 -12.31 3.90
N LYS A 61 8.57 -12.98 4.87
CA LYS A 61 8.78 -12.70 6.29
C LYS A 61 10.26 -12.83 6.66
N ARG A 62 10.90 -13.91 6.21
CA ARG A 62 12.32 -14.15 6.49
C ARG A 62 13.22 -13.10 5.84
N LEU A 63 12.91 -12.70 4.60
CA LEU A 63 13.58 -11.58 3.93
C LEU A 63 13.46 -10.31 4.76
N LEU A 64 12.27 -9.95 5.25
CA LEU A 64 12.04 -8.73 6.03
C LEU A 64 12.74 -8.74 7.40
N GLU A 65 12.92 -9.92 8.02
CA GLU A 65 13.72 -10.07 9.24
C GLU A 65 15.21 -9.81 9.01
N LEU A 66 15.73 -10.16 7.83
CA LEU A 66 17.14 -10.02 7.46
C LEU A 66 17.46 -8.67 6.82
N ASP A 67 16.51 -8.13 6.06
CA ASP A 67 16.58 -6.87 5.34
C ASP A 67 15.27 -6.08 5.53
N PRO A 68 15.15 -5.27 6.59
CA PRO A 68 13.99 -4.41 6.82
C PRO A 68 13.76 -3.39 5.69
N GLY A 69 14.78 -3.07 4.90
CA GLY A 69 14.68 -2.18 3.74
C GLY A 69 13.84 -2.77 2.61
N ALA A 70 13.74 -4.10 2.53
CA ALA A 70 12.91 -4.80 1.55
C ALA A 70 11.40 -4.54 1.72
N THR A 71 10.95 -3.91 2.81
CA THR A 71 9.55 -3.44 2.95
C THR A 71 9.15 -2.42 1.87
N ALA A 72 10.10 -1.66 1.33
CA ALA A 72 9.88 -0.69 0.27
C ALA A 72 9.93 -1.30 -1.14
N ASP A 73 10.30 -2.56 -1.26
CA ASP A 73 10.49 -3.26 -2.53
C ASP A 73 9.16 -3.62 -3.21
N ASP A 74 9.05 -3.35 -4.51
CA ASP A 74 7.79 -3.53 -5.23
C ASP A 74 7.43 -4.99 -5.47
N ASP A 75 8.41 -5.89 -5.57
CA ASP A 75 8.13 -7.33 -5.66
C ASP A 75 7.60 -7.86 -4.34
N VAL A 76 8.16 -7.44 -3.20
CA VAL A 76 7.64 -7.78 -1.88
C VAL A 76 6.20 -7.29 -1.73
N LYS A 77 5.94 -6.02 -2.03
CA LYS A 77 4.57 -5.44 -1.98
C LYS A 77 3.59 -6.21 -2.85
N ARG A 78 3.99 -6.54 -4.09
CA ARG A 78 3.17 -7.28 -5.05
C ARG A 78 2.86 -8.69 -4.56
N VAL A 79 3.86 -9.42 -4.08
CA VAL A 79 3.69 -10.80 -3.57
C VAL A 79 2.78 -10.82 -2.34
N VAL A 80 3.01 -9.92 -1.39
CA VAL A 80 2.19 -9.85 -0.16
C VAL A 80 0.75 -9.44 -0.49
N SER A 81 0.55 -8.45 -1.35
CA SER A 81 -0.79 -8.02 -1.80
C SER A 81 -1.51 -9.11 -2.59
N SER A 82 -0.81 -9.85 -3.44
CA SER A 82 -1.38 -10.99 -4.17
C SER A 82 -1.79 -12.12 -3.23
N ALA A 83 -0.95 -12.45 -2.24
CA ALA A 83 -1.25 -13.47 -1.25
C ALA A 83 -2.47 -13.10 -0.39
N ALA A 84 -2.72 -11.80 -0.15
CA ALA A 84 -3.92 -11.32 0.51
C ALA A 84 -5.20 -11.74 -0.23
N GLY A 85 -5.15 -11.88 -1.56
CA GLY A 85 -6.25 -12.35 -2.41
C GLY A 85 -6.32 -13.86 -2.62
N GLY A 86 -5.39 -14.61 -2.03
CA GLY A 86 -5.33 -16.07 -2.13
C GLY A 86 -6.29 -16.81 -1.18
N PRO A 87 -6.04 -18.12 -0.94
CA PRO A 87 -6.81 -18.90 0.02
C PRO A 87 -6.83 -18.28 1.44
N PRO A 88 -7.84 -18.57 2.29
CA PRO A 88 -8.05 -17.90 3.57
C PRO A 88 -6.83 -17.79 4.49
N GLU A 89 -6.02 -18.84 4.58
CA GLU A 89 -4.81 -18.87 5.42
C GLU A 89 -3.72 -17.93 4.89
N ALA A 90 -3.45 -17.97 3.58
CA ALA A 90 -2.53 -17.05 2.94
C ALA A 90 -3.02 -15.60 3.05
N ALA A 91 -4.33 -15.40 2.90
CA ALA A 91 -4.95 -14.10 3.03
C ALA A 91 -4.77 -13.51 4.44
N SER A 92 -5.00 -14.33 5.49
CA SER A 92 -4.80 -13.91 6.88
C SER A 92 -3.33 -13.58 7.15
N ALA A 93 -2.42 -14.47 6.77
CA ALA A 93 -0.99 -14.29 6.98
C ALA A 93 -0.44 -13.05 6.25
N ALA A 94 -0.91 -12.76 5.04
CA ALA A 94 -0.55 -11.55 4.30
C ALA A 94 -1.03 -10.28 5.02
N LEU A 95 -2.29 -10.25 5.47
CA LEU A 95 -2.83 -9.11 6.22
C LEU A 95 -2.12 -8.89 7.55
N ASP A 96 -1.75 -9.98 8.25
CA ASP A 96 -0.94 -9.91 9.47
C ASP A 96 0.46 -9.37 9.20
N LEU A 97 1.10 -9.80 8.11
CA LEU A 97 2.41 -9.31 7.71
C LEU A 97 2.38 -7.81 7.38
N MET A 98 1.36 -7.34 6.65
CA MET A 98 1.16 -5.91 6.39
C MET A 98 0.92 -5.13 7.69
N ALA A 99 0.11 -5.65 8.61
CA ALA A 99 -0.23 -4.94 9.85
C ALA A 99 0.96 -4.83 10.83
N THR A 100 1.90 -5.78 10.81
CA THR A 100 2.91 -5.91 11.88
C THR A 100 4.35 -5.89 11.39
N GLY A 101 4.66 -6.50 10.24
CA GLY A 101 6.03 -6.76 9.80
C GLY A 101 6.57 -5.81 8.73
N MET A 102 5.71 -4.97 8.14
CA MET A 102 6.10 -4.09 7.03
C MET A 102 6.14 -2.59 7.38
N GLY A 103 6.01 -2.24 8.67
CA GLY A 103 6.04 -0.85 9.12
C GLY A 103 5.00 0.04 8.42
N SER A 104 5.41 1.23 7.99
CA SER A 104 4.53 2.16 7.27
C SER A 104 4.10 1.66 5.90
N HIS A 105 4.98 0.92 5.19
CA HIS A 105 4.65 0.36 3.88
C HIS A 105 3.52 -0.67 3.96
N GLY A 106 3.46 -1.44 5.06
CA GLY A 106 2.34 -2.34 5.31
C GLY A 106 1.02 -1.61 5.52
N ALA A 107 1.04 -0.49 6.25
CA ALA A 107 -0.15 0.36 6.41
C ALA A 107 -0.59 0.99 5.08
N ASP A 108 0.37 1.38 4.21
CA ASP A 108 0.09 1.88 2.88
C ASP A 108 -0.62 0.81 2.00
N LEU A 109 -0.13 -0.44 2.03
CA LEU A 109 -0.78 -1.55 1.31
C LEU A 109 -2.19 -1.84 1.83
N LEU A 110 -2.40 -1.84 3.16
CA LEU A 110 -3.73 -2.00 3.74
C LEU A 110 -4.68 -0.88 3.29
N TYR A 111 -4.17 0.35 3.18
CA TYR A 111 -4.95 1.47 2.65
C TYR A 111 -5.32 1.27 1.18
N GLU A 112 -4.38 0.90 0.32
CA GLU A 112 -4.64 0.62 -1.10
C GLU A 112 -5.71 -0.48 -1.27
N LEU A 113 -5.57 -1.58 -0.53
CA LEU A 113 -6.54 -2.67 -0.55
C LEU A 113 -7.91 -2.23 -0.01
N SER A 114 -7.96 -1.32 0.98
CA SER A 114 -9.20 -0.81 1.56
C SER A 114 -9.99 0.14 0.64
N ILE A 115 -9.34 0.75 -0.35
CA ILE A 115 -9.99 1.66 -1.31
C ILE A 115 -10.28 0.99 -2.66
N GLY A 116 -9.72 -0.20 -2.90
CA GLY A 116 -9.99 -1.00 -4.09
C GLY A 116 -11.38 -1.61 -4.15
N SER A 117 -11.64 -2.39 -5.20
CA SER A 117 -12.91 -3.08 -5.47
C SER A 117 -12.86 -4.58 -5.17
N SER A 118 -11.83 -5.06 -4.47
CA SER A 118 -11.66 -6.49 -4.18
C SER A 118 -12.51 -6.94 -2.99
N ALA A 119 -12.75 -8.25 -2.88
CA ALA A 119 -13.36 -8.87 -1.70
C ALA A 119 -12.56 -8.62 -0.40
N LEU A 120 -11.32 -8.15 -0.52
CA LEU A 120 -10.44 -7.86 0.62
C LEU A 120 -10.68 -6.50 1.24
N LYS A 121 -11.45 -5.63 0.57
CA LYS A 121 -11.67 -4.24 0.97
C LYS A 121 -12.01 -4.10 2.44
N GLU A 122 -13.02 -4.84 2.91
CA GLU A 122 -13.50 -4.77 4.28
C GLU A 122 -12.47 -5.32 5.29
N ARG A 123 -11.80 -6.43 4.93
CA ARG A 123 -10.76 -7.03 5.78
C ARG A 123 -9.56 -6.08 5.93
N ALA A 124 -9.10 -5.49 4.84
CA ALA A 124 -8.02 -4.51 4.85
C ALA A 124 -8.40 -3.24 5.61
N ALA A 125 -9.61 -2.71 5.38
CA ALA A 125 -10.13 -1.56 6.12
C ALA A 125 -10.18 -1.81 7.64
N LYS A 126 -10.63 -3.00 8.06
CA LYS A 126 -10.67 -3.39 9.46
C LYS A 126 -9.29 -3.42 10.09
N ARG A 127 -8.30 -4.02 9.41
CA ARG A 127 -6.90 -4.05 9.90
C ARG A 127 -6.29 -2.65 9.96
N LEU A 128 -6.50 -1.83 8.92
CA LEU A 128 -6.00 -0.47 8.89
C LEU A 128 -6.57 0.39 10.04
N ALA A 129 -7.84 0.18 10.43
CA ALA A 129 -8.47 0.93 11.51
C ALA A 129 -7.95 0.57 12.92
N GLU A 130 -7.14 -0.49 13.07
CA GLU A 130 -6.52 -0.82 14.34
C GLU A 130 -5.53 0.27 14.77
N ALA A 131 -5.65 0.75 16.02
CA ALA A 131 -4.79 1.81 16.54
C ALA A 131 -3.29 1.47 16.43
N ALA A 132 -2.93 0.20 16.60
CA ALA A 132 -1.55 -0.26 16.45
C ALA A 132 -1.05 -0.15 15.00
N VAL A 133 -1.89 -0.38 13.99
CA VAL A 133 -1.53 -0.25 12.58
C VAL A 133 -1.42 1.22 12.21
N LEU A 134 -2.38 2.05 12.63
CA LEU A 134 -2.29 3.51 12.42
C LEU A 134 -1.07 4.12 13.10
N ALA A 135 -0.64 3.62 14.25
CA ALA A 135 0.59 4.07 14.91
C ALA A 135 1.87 3.84 14.07
N ARG A 136 1.83 2.91 13.10
CA ARG A 136 2.93 2.65 12.14
C ARG A 136 2.77 3.44 10.84
N ALA A 137 1.56 3.89 10.51
CA ALA A 137 1.29 4.70 9.34
C ALA A 137 2.02 6.04 9.39
N THR A 138 2.41 6.55 8.22
CA THR A 138 2.94 7.90 8.05
C THR A 138 1.88 8.96 8.42
N PRO A 139 2.27 10.18 8.81
CA PRO A 139 1.31 11.28 9.05
C PRO A 139 0.37 11.52 7.86
N ALA A 140 0.90 11.44 6.64
CA ALA A 140 0.15 11.57 5.39
C ALA A 140 -0.94 10.49 5.24
N LEU A 141 -0.59 9.23 5.50
CA LEU A 141 -1.57 8.14 5.45
C LEU A 141 -2.66 8.31 6.52
N ARG A 142 -2.29 8.68 7.74
CA ARG A 142 -3.26 8.86 8.84
C ARG A 142 -4.31 9.88 8.48
N VAL A 143 -3.90 11.06 8.00
CA VAL A 143 -4.88 12.09 7.62
C VAL A 143 -5.73 11.68 6.42
N ALA A 144 -5.16 10.97 5.44
CA ALA A 144 -5.94 10.44 4.32
C ALA A 144 -7.00 9.41 4.77
N HIS A 145 -6.63 8.51 5.68
CA HIS A 145 -7.55 7.55 6.29
C HIS A 145 -8.66 8.25 7.08
N GLU A 146 -8.30 9.19 7.97
CA GLU A 146 -9.26 9.95 8.78
C GLU A 146 -10.23 10.75 7.91
N LEU A 147 -9.75 11.37 6.81
CA LEU A 147 -10.61 12.08 5.85
C LEU A 147 -11.65 11.18 5.18
N ARG A 148 -11.29 9.92 4.87
CA ARG A 148 -12.24 8.95 4.31
C ARG A 148 -13.23 8.46 5.36
N ALA A 149 -12.73 8.13 6.56
CA ALA A 149 -13.53 7.61 7.66
C ALA A 149 -14.46 8.65 8.30
N ALA A 150 -14.16 9.94 8.14
CA ALA A 150 -14.94 11.02 8.73
C ALA A 150 -16.44 10.94 8.33
N PRO A 151 -17.37 10.99 9.30
CA PRO A 151 -18.80 10.76 9.02
C PRO A 151 -19.51 11.96 8.39
N SER A 152 -18.91 13.16 8.42
CA SER A 152 -19.56 14.39 7.97
C SER A 152 -18.58 15.39 7.35
N CYS A 153 -19.10 16.37 6.62
CA CYS A 153 -18.29 17.47 6.09
C CYS A 153 -17.65 18.28 7.22
N LYS A 154 -18.35 18.52 8.34
CA LYS A 154 -17.80 19.21 9.51
C LYS A 154 -16.62 18.45 10.13
N ALA A 155 -16.72 17.13 10.24
CA ALA A 155 -15.61 16.29 10.71
C ALA A 155 -14.40 16.36 9.77
N ARG A 156 -14.62 16.36 8.45
CA ARG A 156 -13.56 16.57 7.45
C ARG A 156 -12.95 17.97 7.51
N GLN A 157 -13.77 18.99 7.73
CA GLN A 157 -13.32 20.39 7.85
C GLN A 157 -12.28 20.53 8.97
N ALA A 158 -12.52 19.89 10.12
CA ALA A 158 -11.58 19.89 11.25
C ALA A 158 -10.22 19.25 10.92
N LEU A 159 -10.15 18.39 9.90
CA LEU A 159 -8.93 17.73 9.46
C LEU A 159 -8.14 18.53 8.41
N LEU A 160 -8.72 19.57 7.80
CA LEU A 160 -8.11 20.27 6.66
C LEU A 160 -6.78 20.95 7.01
N GLY A 161 -6.62 21.44 8.24
CA GLY A 161 -5.34 22.01 8.69
C GLY A 161 -4.22 20.97 8.69
N ARG A 162 -4.48 19.78 9.23
CA ARG A 162 -3.55 18.64 9.18
C ARG A 162 -3.35 18.12 7.76
N ALA A 163 -4.42 18.07 6.96
CA ALA A 163 -4.32 17.63 5.57
C ALA A 163 -3.39 18.55 4.76
N THR A 164 -3.47 19.86 5.01
CA THR A 164 -2.57 20.85 4.39
C THR A 164 -1.11 20.59 4.78
N ALA A 165 -0.83 20.41 6.08
CA ALA A 165 0.52 20.19 6.58
C ALA A 165 1.12 18.83 6.17
N ASP A 166 0.36 17.75 6.37
CA ASP A 166 0.90 16.38 6.31
C ASP A 166 0.40 15.58 5.12
N GLY A 167 -0.69 16.00 4.46
CA GLY A 167 -1.37 15.20 3.44
C GLY A 167 -0.53 14.94 2.19
N ASP A 168 -0.96 13.98 1.39
CA ASP A 168 -0.37 13.72 0.08
C ASP A 168 -1.46 13.45 -0.96
N ARG A 169 -1.09 12.81 -2.07
CA ARG A 169 -2.01 12.45 -3.14
C ARG A 169 -3.27 11.71 -2.63
N ARG A 170 -3.13 10.88 -1.60
CA ARG A 170 -4.24 10.09 -1.03
C ARG A 170 -5.27 10.97 -0.34
N ALA A 171 -4.82 12.06 0.31
CA ALA A 171 -5.71 13.05 0.90
C ALA A 171 -6.45 13.84 -0.19
N ILE A 172 -5.76 14.19 -1.29
CA ILE A 172 -6.41 14.81 -2.47
C ILE A 172 -7.49 13.89 -3.03
N ASP A 173 -7.21 12.59 -3.18
CA ASP A 173 -8.20 11.60 -3.66
C ASP A 173 -9.39 11.42 -2.71
N ALA A 174 -9.19 11.63 -1.41
CA ALA A 174 -10.28 11.60 -0.43
C ALA A 174 -11.14 12.88 -0.48
N LEU A 175 -10.53 14.03 -0.79
CA LEU A 175 -11.18 15.34 -0.76
C LEU A 175 -11.88 15.72 -2.08
N THR A 176 -11.27 15.38 -3.22
CA THR A 176 -11.76 15.79 -4.55
C THR A 176 -13.22 15.41 -4.81
N PRO A 177 -13.69 14.17 -4.52
CA PRO A 177 -15.08 13.79 -4.76
C PRO A 177 -16.11 14.60 -3.94
N LEU A 178 -15.68 15.26 -2.86
CA LEU A 178 -16.56 16.01 -1.95
C LEU A 178 -16.94 17.39 -2.48
N VAL A 179 -16.14 17.93 -3.41
CA VAL A 179 -16.34 19.24 -4.01
C VAL A 179 -16.67 19.18 -5.50
N SER A 180 -16.60 17.99 -6.09
CA SER A 180 -16.98 17.74 -7.48
C SER A 180 -18.47 17.53 -7.62
N SER A 181 -19.11 18.40 -8.38
CA SER A 181 -20.50 18.22 -8.83
C SER A 181 -20.53 17.26 -10.03
N LYS A 182 -21.41 16.26 -10.03
CA LYS A 182 -21.62 15.41 -11.21
C LYS A 182 -22.70 16.01 -12.10
N SER A 183 -22.47 16.02 -13.41
CA SER A 183 -23.40 16.63 -14.37
C SER A 183 -24.71 15.84 -14.54
N LYS A 184 -24.72 14.55 -14.17
CA LYS A 184 -25.86 13.62 -14.26
C LYS A 184 -25.80 12.60 -13.11
N GLY A 185 -26.90 11.89 -12.87
CA GLY A 185 -26.98 10.77 -11.91
C GLY A 185 -27.77 11.05 -10.63
N CYS A 186 -28.39 12.22 -10.51
CA CYS A 186 -29.29 12.55 -9.39
C CYS A 186 -30.73 12.78 -9.87
N GLY A 187 -31.70 12.67 -8.95
CA GLY A 187 -33.14 12.79 -9.22
C GLY A 187 -33.80 11.50 -9.72
N PHE A 188 -35.14 11.50 -9.81
CA PHE A 188 -35.98 10.33 -10.11
C PHE A 188 -35.67 9.62 -11.45
N LEU A 189 -35.10 10.34 -12.42
CA LEU A 189 -34.68 9.80 -13.74
C LEU A 189 -33.15 9.88 -13.96
N GLY A 190 -32.37 10.27 -12.96
CA GLY A 190 -30.91 10.43 -13.08
C GLY A 190 -30.46 11.58 -14.02
N MET A 191 -31.37 12.45 -14.43
CA MET A 191 -31.10 13.54 -15.39
C MET A 191 -30.63 14.85 -14.74
N SER A 192 -30.68 14.98 -13.40
CA SER A 192 -30.28 16.22 -12.73
C SER A 192 -28.81 16.21 -12.31
N ARG A 193 -28.25 17.42 -12.17
CA ARG A 193 -26.90 17.63 -11.63
C ARG A 193 -26.88 17.25 -10.15
N CYS A 194 -25.90 16.43 -9.76
CA CYS A 194 -25.65 16.13 -8.36
C CYS A 194 -24.89 17.29 -7.73
N ALA A 195 -25.43 17.83 -6.63
CA ALA A 195 -24.70 18.78 -5.81
C ALA A 195 -23.45 18.14 -5.20
N ALA A 196 -22.39 18.92 -5.04
CA ALA A 196 -21.19 18.47 -4.36
C ALA A 196 -21.52 18.10 -2.89
N PRO A 197 -21.08 16.94 -2.39
CA PRO A 197 -21.43 16.46 -1.04
C PRO A 197 -21.10 17.45 0.09
N CYS A 198 -19.99 18.19 -0.04
CA CYS A 198 -19.52 19.16 0.94
C CYS A 198 -19.47 20.58 0.37
N ALA A 199 -20.52 20.98 -0.34
CA ALA A 199 -20.62 22.31 -0.96
C ALA A 199 -20.39 23.47 0.03
N SER A 200 -20.84 23.34 1.29
CA SER A 200 -20.72 24.39 2.31
C SER A 200 -19.29 24.70 2.74
N ILE A 201 -18.34 23.78 2.53
CA ILE A 201 -16.93 23.93 2.90
C ILE A 201 -16.01 23.75 1.67
N ALA A 202 -16.57 23.89 0.47
CA ALA A 202 -15.88 23.57 -0.76
C ALA A 202 -14.67 24.49 -1.00
N LYS A 203 -14.71 25.73 -0.51
CA LYS A 203 -13.61 26.68 -0.63
C LYS A 203 -12.40 26.21 0.20
N GLU A 204 -12.63 25.78 1.42
CA GLU A 204 -11.60 25.29 2.33
C GLU A 204 -11.02 23.96 1.84
N ILE A 205 -11.86 23.05 1.33
CA ILE A 205 -11.38 21.80 0.74
C ILE A 205 -10.49 22.09 -0.48
N LYS A 206 -10.90 22.98 -1.39
CA LYS A 206 -10.10 23.35 -2.57
C LYS A 206 -8.77 24.00 -2.17
N ALA A 207 -8.78 24.88 -1.17
CA ALA A 207 -7.56 25.50 -0.65
C ALA A 207 -6.60 24.45 -0.07
N ALA A 208 -7.12 23.46 0.68
CA ALA A 208 -6.31 22.36 1.19
C ALA A 208 -5.73 21.49 0.07
N ILE A 209 -6.52 21.15 -0.96
CA ILE A 209 -6.03 20.42 -2.15
C ILE A 209 -4.89 21.18 -2.83
N GLN A 210 -5.09 22.47 -3.12
CA GLN A 210 -4.08 23.32 -3.76
C GLN A 210 -2.80 23.39 -2.94
N ALA A 211 -2.90 23.52 -1.62
CA ALA A 211 -1.73 23.57 -0.74
C ALA A 211 -0.97 22.23 -0.70
N ILE A 212 -1.67 21.10 -0.76
CA ILE A 212 -1.03 19.78 -0.88
C ILE A 212 -0.33 19.66 -2.23
N GLU A 213 -1.01 19.97 -3.35
CA GLU A 213 -0.45 19.91 -4.71
C GLU A 213 0.80 20.79 -4.85
N ALA A 214 0.79 21.99 -4.27
CA ALA A 214 1.96 22.87 -4.26
C ALA A 214 3.18 22.27 -3.53
N ARG A 215 2.95 21.39 -2.55
CA ARG A 215 4.02 20.73 -1.78
C ARG A 215 4.50 19.43 -2.42
N VAL A 216 3.58 18.59 -2.91
CA VAL A 216 3.90 17.22 -3.38
C VAL A 216 3.99 17.10 -4.91
N GLY A 217 3.72 18.20 -5.63
CA GLY A 217 3.60 18.21 -7.08
C GLY A 217 2.18 17.86 -7.57
N PRO A 218 1.86 18.21 -8.83
CA PRO A 218 0.55 17.91 -9.41
C PRO A 218 0.36 16.39 -9.60
N SER A 219 -0.90 15.94 -9.54
CA SER A 219 -1.28 14.59 -9.94
C SER A 219 -0.82 14.30 -11.37
N PRO A 220 -0.34 13.09 -11.71
CA PRO A 220 0.01 12.71 -13.09
C PRO A 220 -1.10 12.97 -14.12
N GLY A 221 -2.37 13.05 -13.70
CA GLY A 221 -3.50 13.36 -14.58
C GLY A 221 -3.95 14.83 -14.61
N ALA A 222 -3.29 15.73 -13.87
CA ALA A 222 -3.60 17.18 -13.89
C ALA A 222 -2.78 17.94 -14.94
N ALA A 223 -1.62 17.41 -15.34
CA ALA A 223 -0.79 18.00 -16.39
C ALA A 223 -1.39 17.86 -17.81
N ASP A 224 -2.35 16.94 -18.01
CA ASP A 224 -2.97 16.64 -19.31
C ASP A 224 -4.35 17.30 -19.50
N ALA A 225 -4.82 18.14 -18.57
CA ALA A 225 -6.05 18.88 -18.78
C ALA A 225 -5.79 20.10 -19.68
N PRO A 226 -6.34 20.18 -20.92
CA PRO A 226 -6.18 21.36 -21.74
C PRO A 226 -6.86 22.55 -21.06
N GLU A 227 -6.16 23.69 -21.00
CA GLU A 227 -6.76 24.98 -20.64
C GLU A 227 -7.96 25.24 -21.53
N SER A 228 -9.16 25.17 -20.95
CA SER A 228 -10.39 25.58 -21.61
C SER A 228 -10.34 27.10 -21.79
N ARG A 229 -10.13 27.54 -23.04
CA ARG A 229 -10.45 28.90 -23.51
C ARG A 229 -11.95 29.15 -23.50
#